data_AF-A0A1A8KCQ5-F1
#
_entry.id   AF-A0A1A8KCQ5-F1
#
_cell.length_a   1.000
_cell.length_b   1.000
_cell.length_c   1.000
_cell.angle_alpha   90.00
_cell.angle_beta   90.00
_cell.angle_gamma   90.00
#
_symmetry.space_group_name_H-M   'P 1'
#
loop_
_entity.id
_entity.type
_entity.pdbx_description
1 polymer ?
#
loop_
_entity_poly.entity_id
_entity_poly.type
_entity_poly.pdbx_seq_one_letter_code
_entity_poly.pdbx_strand_id
1 'polypeptide(L)'
;TLACPTELTHTEEEWRCKESMLGRPGPCRSPVLCDTGSWDVFNKSIINVPNQSVEMDQDRCKTFLQKYEQELRHFGMLRRWDDSQRFLSDMPQLICEETANFLILWCIRLQQEEKEALMEQVAHQAVVMQFILEMASNSQQDPRGCFRQFFHKAKEGQDVYSEVFYLELEAFKQRVREYSVKCKSDTLNIHQQSPGTNVRVDTKEPTNVIIQDAEFNMKH
;
A
#
# COMPACT_ATOMS: atom_id res chain seq x y z
N THR A 1 9.24 -57.01 -61.90
CA THR A 1 10.70 -57.20 -61.85
C THR A 1 11.07 -57.54 -60.42
N LEU A 2 11.29 -58.83 -60.14
CA LEU A 2 11.71 -59.29 -58.80
C LEU A 2 13.19 -58.96 -58.65
N ALA A 3 13.53 -58.09 -57.70
CA ALA A 3 14.94 -57.81 -57.37
C ALA A 3 15.60 -59.12 -56.92
N CYS A 4 16.72 -59.48 -57.54
CA CYS A 4 17.49 -60.65 -57.15
C CYS A 4 18.01 -60.47 -55.70
N PRO A 5 18.03 -61.52 -54.87
CA PRO A 5 18.48 -61.43 -53.47
C PRO A 5 19.85 -60.78 -53.30
N THR A 6 20.75 -60.97 -54.26
CA THR A 6 22.10 -60.41 -54.29
C THR A 6 22.14 -58.89 -54.51
N GLU A 7 21.12 -58.33 -55.18
CA GLU A 7 21.03 -56.88 -55.39
C GLU A 7 20.57 -56.19 -54.10
N LEU A 8 19.67 -56.82 -53.34
CA LEU A 8 19.18 -56.34 -52.05
C LEU A 8 20.30 -56.30 -51.00
N THR A 9 21.14 -57.34 -50.92
CA THR A 9 22.29 -57.35 -50.00
C THR A 9 23.31 -56.29 -50.35
N HIS A 10 23.57 -56.06 -51.64
CA HIS A 10 24.46 -54.99 -52.09
C HIS A 10 23.92 -53.61 -51.74
N THR A 11 22.60 -53.39 -51.90
CA THR A 11 21.98 -52.11 -51.50
C THR A 11 22.07 -51.93 -49.98
N GLU A 12 21.80 -52.97 -49.20
CA GLU A 12 21.91 -52.95 -47.74
C GLU A 12 23.34 -52.62 -47.29
N GLU A 13 24.36 -53.23 -47.89
CA GLU A 13 25.76 -52.94 -47.59
C GLU A 13 26.17 -51.51 -47.99
N GLU A 14 25.69 -51.01 -49.12
CA GLU A 14 25.88 -49.60 -49.48
C GLU A 14 25.22 -48.66 -48.46
N TRP A 15 24.01 -48.99 -47.99
CA TRP A 15 23.31 -48.20 -46.97
C TRP A 15 24.04 -48.26 -45.63
N ARG A 16 24.57 -49.42 -45.23
CA ARG A 16 25.41 -49.57 -44.03
C ARG A 16 26.73 -48.80 -44.15
N CYS A 17 27.34 -48.76 -45.32
CA CYS A 17 28.51 -47.94 -45.59
C CYS A 17 28.18 -46.44 -45.47
N LYS A 18 27.05 -46.00 -46.06
CA LYS A 18 26.57 -44.60 -45.94
C LYS A 18 26.26 -44.24 -44.49
N GLU A 19 25.62 -45.13 -43.74
CA GLU A 19 25.34 -44.95 -42.31
C GLU A 19 26.64 -44.86 -41.50
N SER A 20 27.63 -45.71 -41.78
CA SER A 20 28.96 -45.65 -41.14
C SER A 20 29.71 -44.36 -41.45
N MET A 21 29.46 -43.72 -42.59
CA MET A 21 30.04 -42.41 -42.95
C MET A 21 29.36 -41.25 -42.19
N LEU A 22 28.09 -41.41 -41.83
CA LEU A 22 27.30 -40.42 -41.08
C LEU A 22 27.38 -40.62 -39.55
N GLY A 23 27.66 -41.85 -39.11
CA GLY A 23 27.56 -42.31 -37.73
C GLY A 23 28.78 -42.07 -36.84
N ARG A 24 29.66 -41.11 -37.16
CA ARG A 24 30.62 -40.61 -36.16
C ARG A 24 29.96 -39.44 -35.42
N PRO A 25 29.62 -39.56 -34.12
CA PRO A 25 29.31 -38.40 -33.31
C PRO A 25 30.62 -37.64 -33.04
N GLY A 26 31.07 -36.88 -34.03
CA GLY A 26 31.88 -35.69 -33.75
C GLY A 26 30.95 -34.59 -33.22
N PRO A 27 31.44 -33.65 -32.39
CA PRO A 27 30.62 -32.53 -31.94
C PRO A 27 30.05 -31.84 -33.18
N CYS A 28 28.74 -31.63 -33.19
CA CYS A 28 27.97 -31.01 -34.26
C CYS A 28 28.77 -29.93 -34.99
N ARG A 29 28.96 -30.08 -36.31
CA ARG A 29 29.52 -29.04 -37.18
C ARG A 29 28.49 -27.92 -37.47
N SER A 30 27.75 -27.51 -36.45
CA SER A 30 26.92 -26.31 -36.47
C SER A 30 27.24 -25.52 -35.20
N PRO A 31 27.77 -24.28 -35.31
CA PRO A 31 28.11 -23.50 -34.12
C PRO A 31 26.90 -23.02 -33.33
N VAL A 32 25.67 -23.22 -33.83
CA VAL A 32 24.51 -22.41 -33.39
C VAL A 32 23.38 -23.23 -32.79
N LEU A 33 23.34 -24.56 -32.94
CA LEU A 33 22.32 -25.38 -32.30
C LEU A 33 22.95 -26.64 -31.71
N CYS A 34 23.63 -26.46 -30.57
CA CYS A 34 23.95 -27.55 -29.66
C CYS A 34 22.67 -27.92 -28.92
N ASP A 35 21.87 -28.82 -29.50
CA ASP A 35 20.66 -29.39 -28.87
C ASP A 35 21.01 -30.47 -27.81
N THR A 36 22.18 -30.33 -27.18
CA THR A 36 22.72 -31.25 -26.15
C THR A 36 22.99 -30.54 -24.83
N GLY A 37 22.45 -29.33 -24.65
CA GLY A 37 22.62 -28.53 -23.44
C GLY A 37 21.28 -28.04 -22.91
N SER A 38 20.88 -28.57 -21.75
CA SER A 38 19.81 -28.08 -20.88
C SER A 38 18.37 -28.26 -21.40
N TRP A 39 17.83 -29.46 -21.18
CA TRP A 39 16.38 -29.61 -21.06
C TRP A 39 15.94 -28.93 -19.77
N ASP A 40 15.31 -27.76 -19.85
CA ASP A 40 14.72 -27.11 -18.68
C ASP A 40 13.46 -27.86 -18.27
N VAL A 41 13.60 -28.85 -17.38
CA VAL A 41 12.51 -29.77 -16.95
C VAL A 41 11.51 -29.06 -16.02
N PHE A 42 11.82 -27.85 -15.54
CA PHE A 42 10.95 -27.12 -14.63
C PHE A 42 10.94 -25.61 -14.92
N ASN A 43 10.21 -25.22 -15.97
CA ASN A 43 9.94 -23.82 -16.26
C ASN A 43 8.58 -23.41 -15.66
N LYS A 44 8.56 -23.04 -14.37
CA LYS A 44 7.37 -22.48 -13.71
C LYS A 44 7.56 -21.00 -13.44
N SER A 45 6.98 -20.15 -14.28
CA SER A 45 6.85 -18.73 -13.99
C SER A 45 5.64 -18.50 -13.06
N ILE A 46 5.87 -17.81 -11.93
CA ILE A 46 4.81 -17.35 -11.04
C ILE A 46 4.63 -15.86 -11.34
N ILE A 47 3.54 -15.52 -12.03
CA ILE A 47 3.13 -14.13 -12.24
C ILE A 47 2.39 -13.71 -10.98
N ASN A 48 2.90 -12.69 -10.28
CA ASN A 48 2.21 -12.11 -9.13
C ASN A 48 1.02 -11.30 -9.65
N VAL A 49 -0.14 -11.95 -9.77
CA VAL A 49 -1.39 -11.27 -10.11
C VAL A 49 -1.76 -10.41 -8.90
N PRO A 50 -1.96 -9.09 -9.06
CA PRO A 50 -2.32 -8.23 -7.94
C PRO A 50 -3.66 -8.70 -7.36
N ASN A 51 -3.67 -8.98 -6.05
CA ASN A 51 -4.90 -9.27 -5.32
C ASN A 51 -5.83 -8.06 -5.42
N GLN A 52 -7.08 -8.29 -5.84
CA GLN A 52 -8.13 -7.27 -5.77
C GLN A 52 -8.29 -6.81 -4.32
N SER A 53 -8.49 -5.50 -4.15
CA SER A 53 -8.78 -4.86 -2.86
C SER A 53 -10.08 -5.45 -2.30
N VAL A 54 -9.93 -6.44 -1.42
CA VAL A 54 -11.04 -6.89 -0.57
C VAL A 54 -11.37 -5.73 0.37
N GLU A 55 -12.59 -5.20 0.25
CA GLU A 55 -13.20 -4.30 1.22
C GLU A 55 -12.91 -4.83 2.64
N MET A 56 -12.18 -4.04 3.42
CA MET A 56 -11.63 -4.51 4.69
C MET A 56 -12.70 -4.38 5.78
N ASP A 57 -13.03 -5.52 6.39
CA ASP A 57 -14.06 -5.64 7.43
C ASP A 57 -13.71 -4.79 8.67
N GLN A 58 -14.71 -4.20 9.34
CA GLN A 58 -14.50 -3.26 10.46
C GLN A 58 -13.68 -3.89 11.60
N ASP A 59 -13.81 -5.20 11.79
CA ASP A 59 -13.07 -5.95 12.80
C ASP A 59 -11.58 -6.12 12.45
N ARG A 60 -11.23 -6.12 11.16
CA ARG A 60 -9.83 -6.09 10.71
C ARG A 60 -9.19 -4.74 10.99
N CYS A 61 -9.94 -3.65 10.88
CA CYS A 61 -9.44 -2.31 11.26
C CYS A 61 -9.18 -2.21 12.77
N LYS A 62 -10.08 -2.72 13.61
CA LYS A 62 -9.89 -2.75 15.08
C LYS A 62 -8.64 -3.54 15.48
N THR A 63 -8.45 -4.72 14.88
CA THR A 63 -7.28 -5.56 15.16
C THR A 63 -5.98 -4.95 14.64
N PHE A 64 -6.00 -4.24 13.50
CA PHE A 64 -4.85 -3.49 12.99
C PHE A 64 -4.40 -2.39 13.98
N LEU A 65 -5.33 -1.56 14.43
CA LEU A 65 -5.02 -0.48 15.37
C LEU A 65 -4.49 -1.00 16.70
N GLN A 66 -5.08 -2.07 17.24
CA GLN A 66 -4.60 -2.71 18.47
C GLN A 66 -3.19 -3.29 18.31
N LYS A 67 -2.90 -3.87 17.15
CA LYS A 67 -1.61 -4.53 16.91
C LYS A 67 -0.46 -3.51 16.75
N TYR A 68 -0.71 -2.38 16.09
CA TYR A 68 0.32 -1.41 15.73
C TYR A 68 0.23 -0.09 16.51
N GLU A 69 -0.52 -0.04 17.62
CA GLU A 69 -0.79 1.19 18.36
C GLU A 69 0.49 1.95 18.75
N GLN A 70 1.52 1.22 19.20
CA GLN A 70 2.78 1.82 19.64
C GLN A 70 3.54 2.42 18.47
N GLU A 71 3.56 1.73 17.35
CA GLU A 71 4.25 2.12 16.12
C GLU A 71 3.54 3.28 15.43
N LEU A 72 2.21 3.30 15.45
CA LEU A 72 1.40 4.42 14.99
C LEU A 72 1.66 5.68 15.82
N ARG A 73 1.73 5.55 17.15
CA ARG A 73 2.11 6.65 18.04
C ARG A 73 3.53 7.12 17.79
N HIS A 74 4.48 6.19 17.63
CA HIS A 74 5.87 6.52 17.34
C HIS A 74 5.99 7.30 16.04
N PHE A 75 5.32 6.84 14.97
CA PHE A 75 5.26 7.54 13.70
C PHE A 75 4.73 8.96 13.87
N GLY A 76 3.60 9.13 14.58
CA GLY A 76 3.02 10.44 14.85
C GLY A 76 3.92 11.41 15.61
N MET A 77 4.93 10.91 16.34
CA MET A 77 5.90 11.73 17.05
C MET A 77 7.09 12.17 16.19
N LEU A 78 7.31 11.55 15.02
CA LEU A 78 8.41 11.91 14.12
C LEU A 78 8.18 13.28 13.48
N ARG A 79 9.26 13.89 12.97
CA ARG A 79 9.19 15.19 12.27
C ARG A 79 10.15 15.30 11.11
N ARG A 80 11.36 14.78 11.26
CA ARG A 80 12.37 14.81 10.20
C ARG A 80 11.97 13.87 9.07
N TRP A 81 12.07 14.36 7.84
CA TRP A 81 11.75 13.59 6.63
C TRP A 81 12.52 12.28 6.52
N ASP A 82 13.81 12.28 6.87
CA ASP A 82 14.65 11.08 6.85
C ASP A 82 14.18 10.02 7.83
N ASP A 83 13.80 10.43 9.05
CA ASP A 83 13.36 9.53 10.11
C ASP A 83 12.00 8.92 9.76
N SER A 84 11.04 9.73 9.32
CA SER A 84 9.73 9.25 8.85
C SER A 84 9.86 8.28 7.67
N GLN A 85 10.70 8.60 6.68
CA GLN A 85 10.92 7.74 5.52
C GLN A 85 11.59 6.42 5.90
N ARG A 86 12.56 6.44 6.81
CA ARG A 86 13.24 5.24 7.31
C ARG A 86 12.26 4.36 8.08
N PHE A 87 11.50 4.95 9.00
CA PHE A 87 10.52 4.23 9.78
C PHE A 87 9.47 3.53 8.91
N LEU A 88 8.92 4.23 7.91
CA LEU A 88 7.96 3.64 6.96
C LEU A 88 8.60 2.60 6.02
N SER A 89 9.91 2.68 5.79
CA SER A 89 10.64 1.64 5.05
C SER A 89 10.77 0.35 5.86
N ASP A 90 10.98 0.47 7.17
CA ASP A 90 11.04 -0.67 8.09
C ASP A 90 9.64 -1.27 8.33
N MET A 91 8.61 -0.44 8.30
CA MET A 91 7.22 -0.82 8.59
C MET A 91 6.24 -0.41 7.47
N PRO A 92 6.37 -0.97 6.25
CA PRO A 92 5.54 -0.58 5.09
C PRO A 92 4.05 -0.89 5.27
N GLN A 93 3.71 -1.82 6.17
CA GLN A 93 2.33 -2.15 6.53
C GLN A 93 1.55 -0.99 7.16
N LEU A 94 2.24 0.02 7.70
CA LEU A 94 1.61 1.22 8.27
C LEU A 94 1.22 2.25 7.21
N ILE A 95 1.65 2.07 5.95
CA ILE A 95 1.28 2.96 4.85
C ILE A 95 -0.09 2.53 4.33
N CYS A 96 -1.15 3.02 4.99
CA CYS A 96 -2.55 2.72 4.68
C CYS A 96 -3.49 3.80 5.24
N GLU A 97 -4.75 3.75 4.83
CA GLU A 97 -5.78 4.72 5.22
C GLU A 97 -6.10 4.65 6.72
N GLU A 98 -6.04 3.46 7.34
CA GLU A 98 -6.30 3.28 8.77
C GLU A 98 -5.32 4.07 9.63
N THR A 99 -4.06 4.14 9.21
CA THR A 99 -3.03 4.95 9.89
C THR A 99 -3.37 6.43 9.81
N ALA A 100 -3.77 6.93 8.63
CA ALA A 100 -4.19 8.33 8.49
C ALA A 100 -5.38 8.64 9.41
N ASN A 101 -6.40 7.78 9.39
CA ASN A 101 -7.60 7.92 10.21
C ASN A 101 -7.29 7.91 11.71
N PHE A 102 -6.39 7.02 12.15
CA PHE A 102 -5.93 6.97 13.53
C PHE A 102 -5.27 8.29 13.95
N LEU A 103 -4.34 8.82 13.15
CA LEU A 103 -3.62 10.05 13.47
C LEU A 103 -4.56 11.26 13.53
N ILE A 104 -5.55 11.34 12.63
CA ILE A 104 -6.56 12.40 12.63
C ILE A 104 -7.40 12.35 13.91
N LEU A 105 -7.91 11.16 14.27
CA LEU A 105 -8.68 10.97 15.50
C LEU A 105 -7.83 11.29 16.74
N TRP A 106 -6.56 10.92 16.71
CA TRP A 106 -5.63 11.24 17.79
C TRP A 106 -5.43 12.76 17.94
N CYS A 107 -5.31 13.50 16.83
CA CYS A 107 -5.25 14.97 16.85
C CYS A 107 -6.50 15.58 17.49
N ILE A 108 -7.70 15.08 17.15
CA ILE A 108 -8.96 15.55 17.74
C ILE A 108 -8.99 15.31 19.25
N ARG A 109 -8.59 14.12 19.71
CA ARG A 109 -8.53 13.80 21.14
C ARG A 109 -7.54 14.70 21.88
N LEU A 110 -6.34 14.91 21.31
CA LEU A 110 -5.35 15.82 21.88
C LEU A 110 -5.85 17.25 21.99
N GLN A 111 -6.63 17.73 21.01
CA GLN A 111 -7.26 19.05 21.05
C GLN A 111 -8.31 19.14 22.15
N GLN A 112 -9.12 18.09 22.35
CA GLN A 112 -10.11 18.03 23.43
C GLN A 112 -9.45 18.00 24.82
N GLU A 113 -8.28 17.35 24.94
CA GLU A 113 -7.43 17.33 26.14
C GLU A 113 -6.58 18.61 26.31
N GLU A 114 -6.74 19.61 25.45
CA GLU A 114 -6.00 20.89 25.48
C GLU A 114 -4.47 20.74 25.34
N LYS A 115 -4.02 19.64 24.70
CA LYS A 115 -2.60 19.36 24.40
C LYS A 115 -2.21 19.86 23.01
N GLU A 116 -2.37 21.17 22.77
CA GLU A 116 -2.24 21.76 21.44
C GLU A 116 -0.86 21.55 20.80
N ALA A 117 0.23 21.75 21.54
CA ALA A 117 1.58 21.57 21.02
C ALA A 117 1.84 20.12 20.54
N LEU A 118 1.27 19.13 21.23
CA LEU A 118 1.37 17.73 20.84
C LEU A 118 0.45 17.42 19.64
N MET A 119 -0.75 18.01 19.60
CA MET A 119 -1.65 17.92 18.45
C MET A 119 -0.95 18.41 17.18
N GLU A 120 -0.29 19.58 17.22
CA GLU A 120 0.41 20.11 16.05
C GLU A 120 1.56 19.22 15.58
N GLN A 121 2.26 18.57 16.51
CA GLN A 121 3.31 17.60 16.19
C GLN A 121 2.73 16.39 15.45
N VAL A 122 1.64 15.81 15.97
CA VAL A 122 0.98 14.64 15.35
C VAL A 122 0.32 15.01 14.02
N ALA A 123 -0.27 16.21 13.93
CA ALA A 123 -0.92 16.73 12.74
C ALA A 123 0.03 16.73 11.53
N HIS A 124 1.30 17.08 11.74
CA HIS A 124 2.32 17.01 10.70
C HIS A 124 2.37 15.62 10.06
N GLN A 125 2.43 14.56 10.86
CA GLN A 125 2.52 13.18 10.35
C GLN A 125 1.18 12.67 9.79
N ALA A 126 0.04 13.16 10.30
CA ALA A 126 -1.26 12.88 9.70
C ALA A 126 -1.31 13.37 8.24
N VAL A 127 -0.89 14.61 8.00
CA VAL A 127 -0.86 15.22 6.66
C VAL A 127 0.18 14.54 5.76
N VAL A 128 1.33 14.13 6.31
CA VAL A 128 2.31 13.31 5.56
C VAL A 128 1.68 12.02 5.04
N MET A 129 0.97 11.28 5.90
CA MET A 129 0.33 10.04 5.48
C MET A 129 -0.75 10.32 4.43
N GLN A 130 -1.56 11.36 4.59
CA GLN A 130 -2.57 11.77 3.61
C GLN A 130 -1.96 12.08 2.25
N PHE A 131 -0.87 12.85 2.18
CA PHE A 131 -0.20 13.18 0.93
C PHE A 131 0.41 11.95 0.25
N ILE A 132 0.94 10.99 1.03
CA ILE A 132 1.43 9.71 0.47
C ILE A 132 0.28 8.95 -0.18
N LEU A 133 -0.86 8.82 0.50
CA LEU A 133 -2.04 8.13 -0.02
C LEU A 133 -2.64 8.85 -1.23
N GLU A 134 -2.68 10.18 -1.23
CA GLU A 134 -3.15 10.99 -2.34
C GLU A 134 -2.24 10.84 -3.57
N MET A 135 -0.92 10.87 -3.39
CA MET A 135 0.04 10.63 -4.46
C MET A 135 -0.12 9.24 -5.08
N ALA A 136 -0.39 8.23 -4.26
CA ALA A 136 -0.65 6.86 -4.70
C ALA A 136 -1.96 6.76 -5.49
N SER A 137 -3.02 7.39 -5.00
CA SER A 137 -4.33 7.48 -5.67
C SER A 137 -4.22 8.15 -7.04
N ASN A 138 -3.54 9.30 -7.11
CA ASN A 138 -3.34 10.05 -8.37
C ASN A 138 -2.51 9.27 -9.40
N SER A 139 -1.60 8.40 -8.94
CA SER A 139 -0.76 7.57 -9.81
C SER A 139 -1.32 6.17 -10.07
N GLN A 140 -2.45 5.79 -9.44
CA GLN A 140 -3.02 4.44 -9.47
C GLN A 140 -2.00 3.36 -9.07
N GLN A 141 -1.16 3.67 -8.08
CA GLN A 141 -0.15 2.76 -7.54
C GLN A 141 -0.45 2.43 -6.08
N ASP A 142 0.05 1.29 -5.61
CA ASP A 142 0.03 1.00 -4.17
C ASP A 142 0.92 2.02 -3.43
N PRO A 143 0.42 2.64 -2.34
CA PRO A 143 1.16 3.68 -1.62
C PRO A 143 2.50 3.19 -1.05
N ARG A 144 2.62 1.89 -0.75
CA ARG A 144 3.85 1.25 -0.27
C ARG A 144 4.94 1.22 -1.35
N GLY A 145 4.55 1.28 -2.62
CA GLY A 145 5.46 1.34 -3.76
C GLY A 145 5.99 2.75 -4.06
N CYS A 146 5.21 3.79 -3.77
CA CYS A 146 5.52 5.15 -4.20
C CYS A 146 5.82 6.15 -3.06
N PHE A 147 5.63 5.80 -1.78
CA PHE A 147 5.82 6.73 -0.65
C PHE A 147 7.19 7.43 -0.61
N ARG A 148 8.26 6.78 -1.11
CA ARG A 148 9.61 7.40 -1.15
C ARG A 148 9.65 8.64 -2.05
N GLN A 149 8.81 8.68 -3.09
CA GLN A 149 8.72 9.81 -4.00
C GLN A 149 8.16 11.05 -3.30
N PHE A 150 7.22 10.88 -2.35
CA PHE A 150 6.75 11.96 -1.48
C PHE A 150 7.93 12.60 -0.73
N PHE A 151 8.71 11.79 -0.01
CA PHE A 151 9.84 12.30 0.78
C PHE A 151 10.93 12.91 -0.09
N HIS A 152 11.14 12.41 -1.30
CA HIS A 152 12.06 13.01 -2.26
C HIS A 152 11.61 14.42 -2.66
N LYS A 153 10.34 14.58 -3.09
CA LYS A 153 9.76 15.88 -3.45
C LYS A 153 9.75 16.87 -2.29
N ALA A 154 9.43 16.41 -1.08
CA ALA A 154 9.43 17.23 0.12
C ALA A 154 10.84 17.73 0.50
N LYS A 155 11.89 16.93 0.28
CA LYS A 155 13.29 17.31 0.58
C LYS A 155 13.91 18.19 -0.48
N GLU A 156 13.61 17.95 -1.75
CA GLU A 156 14.12 18.77 -2.85
C GLU A 156 13.57 20.19 -2.84
N GLY A 157 12.55 20.46 -2.01
CA GLY A 157 12.10 21.82 -1.76
C GLY A 157 11.61 22.50 -3.03
N GLN A 158 10.84 21.78 -3.87
CA GLN A 158 10.08 22.46 -4.91
C GLN A 158 9.16 23.45 -4.17
N ASP A 159 9.45 24.76 -4.26
CA ASP A 159 8.83 25.79 -3.40
C ASP A 159 7.31 25.64 -3.34
N VAL A 160 6.68 25.41 -4.50
CA VAL A 160 5.24 25.19 -4.63
C VAL A 160 4.75 23.96 -3.86
N TYR A 161 5.48 22.86 -3.87
CA TYR A 161 5.09 21.63 -3.17
C TYR A 161 5.14 21.81 -1.65
N SER A 162 6.20 22.47 -1.18
CA SER A 162 6.38 22.74 0.25
C SER A 162 5.32 23.72 0.76
N GLU A 163 5.03 24.78 0.00
CA GLU A 163 3.96 25.73 0.31
C GLU A 163 2.60 25.06 0.42
N VAL A 164 2.23 24.22 -0.56
CA VAL A 164 0.96 23.47 -0.53
C VAL A 164 0.89 22.56 0.70
N PHE A 165 1.99 21.88 1.03
CA PHE A 165 2.04 21.03 2.22
C PHE A 165 1.79 21.83 3.51
N TYR A 166 2.46 22.97 3.70
CA TYR A 166 2.26 23.79 4.89
C TYR A 166 0.87 24.44 4.95
N LEU A 167 0.32 24.86 3.81
CA LEU A 167 -1.04 25.37 3.73
C LEU A 167 -2.05 24.30 4.14
N GLU A 168 -1.90 23.07 3.65
CA GLU A 168 -2.79 21.97 4.02
C GLU A 168 -2.61 21.58 5.49
N LEU A 169 -1.39 21.63 6.02
CA LEU A 169 -1.14 21.41 7.44
C LEU A 169 -1.84 22.44 8.33
N GLU A 170 -1.76 23.72 8.01
CA GLU A 170 -2.45 24.76 8.76
C GLU A 170 -3.98 24.64 8.63
N ALA A 171 -4.48 24.34 7.42
CA ALA A 171 -5.90 24.08 7.20
C ALA A 171 -6.38 22.87 8.03
N PHE A 172 -5.59 21.79 8.08
CA PHE A 172 -5.90 20.63 8.89
C PHE A 172 -5.97 20.95 10.38
N LYS A 173 -4.96 21.64 10.94
CA LYS A 173 -4.97 22.08 12.34
C LYS A 173 -6.21 22.92 12.66
N GLN A 174 -6.57 23.84 11.76
CA GLN A 174 -7.75 24.68 11.93
C GLN A 174 -9.04 23.85 11.99
N ARG A 175 -9.21 22.87 11.08
CA ARG A 175 -10.36 21.95 11.10
C ARG A 175 -10.43 21.16 12.42
N VAL A 176 -9.30 20.71 12.95
CA VAL A 176 -9.24 19.99 14.25
C VAL A 176 -9.67 20.90 15.41
N ARG A 177 -9.20 22.15 15.43
CA ARG A 177 -9.60 23.16 16.44
C ARG A 177 -11.11 23.42 16.39
N GLU A 178 -11.65 23.64 15.20
CA GLU A 178 -13.08 23.91 14.98
C GLU A 178 -13.95 22.72 15.39
N TYR A 179 -13.53 21.49 15.06
CA TYR A 179 -14.24 20.27 15.44
C TYR A 179 -14.39 20.15 16.96
N SER A 180 -13.33 20.45 17.72
CA SER A 180 -13.40 20.41 19.19
C SER A 180 -14.35 21.46 19.77
N VAL A 181 -14.40 22.67 19.19
CA VAL A 181 -15.30 23.74 19.65
C VAL A 181 -16.76 23.34 19.41
N LYS A 182 -17.06 22.79 18.23
CA LYS A 182 -18.40 22.32 17.89
C LYS A 182 -18.89 21.20 18.82
N CYS A 183 -18.03 20.24 19.14
CA CYS A 183 -18.36 19.15 20.06
C CYS A 183 -18.65 19.65 21.49
N LYS A 184 -17.88 20.65 21.97
CA LYS A 184 -18.12 21.32 23.26
C LYS A 184 -19.49 22.05 23.26
N SER A 185 -19.88 22.72 22.16
CA SER A 185 -21.19 23.37 22.06
C SER A 185 -22.36 22.39 22.00
N ASP A 186 -22.22 21.25 21.32
CA ASP A 186 -23.27 20.23 21.21
C ASP A 186 -23.55 19.55 22.56
N THR A 187 -22.50 19.32 23.36
CA THR A 187 -22.63 18.73 24.71
C THR A 187 -23.35 19.69 25.68
N LEU A 188 -23.10 21.01 25.57
CA LEU A 188 -23.78 22.04 26.36
C LEU A 188 -25.25 22.23 25.94
N ASN A 189 -25.58 21.99 24.68
CA ASN A 189 -26.94 22.11 24.16
C ASN A 189 -27.83 20.92 24.58
N ILE A 190 -27.27 19.71 24.62
CA ILE A 190 -27.97 18.49 25.07
C ILE A 190 -28.36 18.58 26.56
N HIS A 191 -27.54 19.19 27.42
CA HIS A 191 -27.88 19.38 28.84
C HIS A 191 -28.98 20.42 29.11
N GLN A 192 -29.40 21.19 28.09
CA GLN A 192 -30.54 22.13 28.20
C GLN A 192 -31.84 21.60 27.58
N GLN A 193 -31.84 20.46 26.89
CA GLN A 193 -33.04 19.92 26.25
C GLN A 193 -33.22 18.43 26.49
N SER A 194 -34.03 18.06 27.50
CA SER A 194 -35.08 17.02 27.34
C SER A 194 -35.98 16.88 28.59
N PRO A 195 -37.22 16.34 28.48
CA PRO A 195 -37.82 15.72 27.29
C PRO A 195 -39.16 16.34 26.85
N GLY A 196 -39.36 16.45 25.53
CA GLY A 196 -40.68 16.79 24.99
C GLY A 196 -40.73 16.91 23.47
N THR A 197 -41.23 15.85 22.84
CA THR A 197 -41.93 15.84 21.53
C THR A 197 -41.12 15.56 20.27
N ASN A 198 -41.49 14.44 19.65
CA ASN A 198 -41.14 13.93 18.33
C ASN A 198 -41.27 14.96 17.20
N VAL A 199 -40.27 15.09 16.32
CA VAL A 199 -40.48 15.35 14.88
C VAL A 199 -39.38 14.67 14.07
N ARG A 200 -39.81 13.92 13.05
CA ARG A 200 -39.03 13.24 12.01
C ARG A 200 -38.83 14.20 10.84
N VAL A 201 -37.60 14.44 10.41
CA VAL A 201 -37.31 15.07 9.10
C VAL A 201 -36.19 14.29 8.41
N ASP A 202 -36.53 13.83 7.22
CA ASP A 202 -35.73 13.08 6.26
C ASP A 202 -35.16 14.10 5.26
N THR A 203 -33.84 14.26 5.22
CA THR A 203 -33.15 14.87 4.06
C THR A 203 -31.78 14.23 3.90
N LYS A 204 -31.56 13.66 2.72
CA LYS A 204 -30.34 13.02 2.26
C LYS A 204 -29.23 14.06 2.02
N GLU A 205 -28.06 13.84 2.62
CA GLU A 205 -26.80 14.49 2.28
C GLU A 205 -25.63 13.48 2.40
N PRO A 206 -24.49 13.75 1.74
CA PRO A 206 -23.57 12.73 1.27
C PRO A 206 -22.78 12.09 2.42
N THR A 207 -22.36 10.86 2.16
CA THR A 207 -21.74 9.87 3.04
C THR A 207 -20.62 10.44 3.92
N ASN A 208 -20.99 11.09 5.02
CA ASN A 208 -20.12 11.27 6.17
C ASN A 208 -20.03 9.92 6.87
N VAL A 209 -18.86 9.28 6.84
CA VAL A 209 -18.57 8.10 7.64
C VAL A 209 -18.50 8.54 9.10
N ILE A 210 -19.68 8.62 9.72
CA ILE A 210 -19.86 8.79 11.15
C ILE A 210 -19.44 7.47 11.80
N ILE A 211 -18.23 7.42 12.35
CA ILE A 211 -17.85 6.38 13.30
C ILE A 211 -18.26 6.89 14.68
N GLN A 212 -19.43 6.44 15.12
CA GLN A 212 -19.90 6.59 16.49
C GLN A 212 -18.95 5.87 17.45
N ASP A 213 -18.63 6.58 18.53
CA ASP A 213 -18.10 6.13 19.83
C ASP A 213 -17.61 4.68 19.91
N ALA A 214 -16.31 4.50 19.66
CA ALA A 214 -15.58 3.42 20.30
C ALA A 214 -14.89 4.00 21.53
N GLU A 215 -15.51 3.81 22.70
CA GLU A 215 -14.89 3.94 24.02
C GLU A 215 -13.62 3.08 24.07
N PHE A 216 -12.48 3.68 23.74
CA PHE A 216 -11.18 3.14 24.12
C PHE A 216 -10.92 3.56 25.57
N ASN A 217 -11.38 2.72 26.49
CA ASN A 217 -11.09 2.84 27.90
C ASN A 217 -9.57 2.63 28.11
N MET A 218 -8.81 3.71 28.27
CA MET A 218 -7.37 3.66 28.60
C MET A 218 -7.21 3.71 30.11
N LYS A 219 -6.72 2.60 30.70
CA LYS A 219 -6.19 2.61 32.06
C LYS A 219 -4.79 3.22 32.03
N HIS A 220 -4.58 4.18 32.93
CA HIS A 220 -3.30 4.86 33.20
C HIS A 220 -2.21 3.90 33.66
#